data_AF-A0A9P6NWG8-F1
#
_entry.id   AF-A0A9P6NWG8-F1
#
_cell.length_a   1.000
_cell.length_b   1.000
_cell.length_c   1.000
_cell.angle_alpha   90.00
_cell.angle_beta   90.00
_cell.angle_gamma   90.00
#
_symmetry.space_group_name_H-M   'P 1'
#
loop_
_entity.id
_entity.type
_entity.pdbx_description
1 polymer ?
#
loop_
_entity_poly.entity_id
_entity_poly.type
_entity_poly.pdbx_seq_one_letter_code
_entity_poly.pdbx_strand_id
1 'polypeptide(L)'
;MSSIIEYEDVQLTNYLERSNIMPYYALSWILTWFSHDIEDFGKISRLFDLFVASSPLMPVYVASAITLLRRSEILRTDPDILHSLITHVPEDIDVELVIQTALKLEKRYPSLQLQKRSGIWLHDELG
;
A
#
# COMPACT_ATOMS: atom_id res chain seq x y z
N MET A 1 -0.37 -5.99 -13.99
CA MET A 1 0.64 -6.51 -13.04
C MET A 1 -0.10 -6.67 -11.74
N SER A 2 -0.40 -7.91 -11.32
CA SER A 2 -1.43 -8.18 -10.30
C SER A 2 -1.08 -7.58 -8.93
N SER A 3 -1.70 -6.44 -8.61
CA SER A 3 -1.53 -5.72 -7.35
C SER A 3 -2.71 -5.99 -6.41
N ILE A 4 -2.53 -5.77 -5.10
CA ILE A 4 -3.63 -5.87 -4.12
C ILE A 4 -4.78 -4.93 -4.51
N ILE A 5 -4.46 -3.76 -5.07
CA ILE A 5 -5.44 -2.77 -5.52
C ILE A 5 -6.28 -3.32 -6.68
N GLU A 6 -5.68 -4.06 -7.63
CA GLU A 6 -6.41 -4.71 -8.73
C GLU A 6 -7.47 -5.70 -8.26
N TYR A 7 -7.21 -6.42 -7.17
CA TYR A 7 -8.18 -7.37 -6.63
C TYR A 7 -9.28 -6.72 -5.77
N GLU A 8 -9.01 -5.56 -5.17
CA GLU A 8 -9.98 -4.84 -4.34
C GLU A 8 -10.84 -3.88 -5.17
N ASP A 9 -10.25 -3.23 -6.17
CA ASP A 9 -10.91 -2.17 -6.92
C ASP A 9 -10.40 -2.05 -8.36
N VAL A 10 -11.07 -2.76 -9.26
CA VAL A 10 -10.80 -2.73 -10.70
C VAL A 10 -10.99 -1.32 -11.29
N GLN A 11 -11.93 -0.52 -10.76
CA GLN A 11 -12.15 0.84 -11.26
C GLN A 11 -10.95 1.73 -10.94
N LEU A 12 -10.45 1.66 -9.70
CA LEU A 12 -9.28 2.41 -9.26
C LEU A 12 -8.04 1.99 -10.06
N THR A 13 -7.81 0.69 -10.23
CA THR A 13 -6.68 0.19 -11.03
C THR A 13 -6.73 0.68 -12.48
N ASN A 14 -7.88 0.56 -13.15
CA ASN A 14 -8.04 1.06 -14.51
C ASN A 14 -7.77 2.57 -14.63
N TYR A 15 -8.17 3.34 -13.62
CA TYR A 15 -7.94 4.77 -13.61
C TYR A 15 -6.45 5.12 -13.42
N LEU A 16 -5.76 4.42 -12.51
CA LEU A 16 -4.31 4.57 -12.31
C LEU A 16 -3.54 4.20 -13.58
N GLU A 17 -3.88 3.08 -14.22
CA GLU A 17 -3.24 2.63 -15.47
C GLU A 17 -3.45 3.62 -16.62
N ARG A 18 -4.68 4.12 -16.80
CA ARG A 18 -4.98 5.15 -17.82
C ARG A 18 -4.24 6.46 -17.58
N SER A 19 -3.97 6.77 -16.32
CA SER A 19 -3.20 7.95 -15.91
C SER A 19 -1.69 7.68 -15.88
N ASN A 20 -1.23 6.54 -16.43
CA ASN A 20 0.17 6.13 -16.47
C ASN A 20 0.84 6.05 -15.08
N ILE A 21 0.05 5.84 -14.02
CA ILE A 21 0.55 5.69 -12.65
C ILE A 21 0.91 4.23 -12.40
N MET A 22 2.20 3.97 -12.32
CA MET A 22 2.74 2.70 -11.85
C MET A 22 2.87 2.72 -10.31
N PRO A 23 2.81 1.56 -9.62
CA PRO A 23 2.84 1.49 -8.16
C PRO A 23 4.18 1.88 -7.51
N TYR A 24 5.10 2.51 -8.26
CA TYR A 24 6.35 3.06 -7.73
C TYR A 24 6.15 4.27 -6.83
N TYR A 25 4.97 4.92 -6.87
CA TYR A 25 4.67 6.08 -6.02
C TYR A 25 4.80 5.78 -4.52
N ALA A 26 4.57 4.54 -4.09
CA ALA A 26 4.65 4.12 -2.69
C ALA A 26 6.03 3.59 -2.28
N LEU A 27 7.01 3.61 -3.18
CA LEU A 27 8.33 3.00 -2.92
C LEU A 27 9.06 3.72 -1.78
N SER A 28 9.04 5.05 -1.77
CA SER A 28 9.62 5.87 -0.68
C SER A 28 8.97 5.54 0.66
N TRP A 29 7.64 5.39 0.68
CA TRP A 29 6.89 5.07 1.88
C TRP A 29 7.31 3.73 2.46
N ILE A 30 7.40 2.70 1.61
CA ILE A 30 7.76 1.35 2.04
C ILE A 30 9.21 1.29 2.48
N LEU A 31 10.14 1.96 1.80
CA LEU A 31 11.56 1.93 2.16
C LEU A 31 11.86 2.65 3.48
N THR A 32 11.12 3.72 3.77
CA THR A 32 11.31 4.53 4.98
C THR A 32 10.32 4.19 6.08
N TRP A 33 9.52 3.14 5.91
CA TRP A 33 8.39 2.79 6.79
C TRP A 33 7.52 4.00 7.14
N PHE A 34 7.23 4.84 6.14
CA PHE A 34 6.39 6.03 6.23
C PHE A 34 6.96 7.16 7.12
N SER A 35 8.16 6.99 7.69
CA SER A 35 8.75 7.97 8.62
C SER A 35 9.21 9.26 7.96
N HIS A 36 9.37 9.25 6.63
CA HIS A 36 9.67 10.45 5.86
C HIS A 36 8.43 11.33 5.63
N ASP A 37 7.25 10.72 5.49
CA ASP A 37 6.02 11.42 5.10
C ASP A 37 5.07 11.68 6.29
N ILE A 38 5.22 10.96 7.40
CA ILE A 38 4.39 11.12 8.60
C ILE A 38 5.24 11.75 9.71
N GLU A 39 5.02 13.04 9.97
CA GLU A 39 5.74 13.79 11.00
C GLU A 39 5.20 13.55 12.43
N ASP A 40 3.94 13.12 12.56
CA ASP A 40 3.32 12.85 13.86
C ASP A 40 3.94 11.59 14.49
N PHE A 41 4.64 11.80 15.61
CA PHE A 41 5.35 10.74 16.32
C PHE A 41 4.41 9.62 16.82
N GLY A 42 3.20 9.95 17.25
CA GLY A 42 2.23 8.96 17.73
C GLY A 42 1.77 8.05 16.59
N LYS A 43 1.42 8.66 15.45
CA LYS A 43 1.03 7.95 14.22
C LYS A 43 2.12 7.02 13.71
N ILE A 44 3.36 7.52 13.60
CA ILE A 44 4.47 6.71 13.08
C ILE A 44 4.85 5.58 14.06
N SER A 45 4.83 5.83 15.37
CA SER A 45 5.11 4.79 16.37
C SER A 45 4.12 3.63 16.26
N ARG A 46 2.84 3.90 16.04
CA ARG A 46 1.80 2.86 15.84
C ARG A 46 2.05 2.01 14.60
N LEU A 47 2.52 2.63 13.50
CA LEU A 47 2.89 1.89 12.30
C LEU A 47 4.14 1.03 12.51
N PHE A 48 5.15 1.54 13.23
CA PHE A 48 6.33 0.76 13.57
C PHE A 48 6.00 -0.43 14.46
N ASP A 49 5.16 -0.26 15.50
CA ASP A 49 4.66 -1.35 16.32
C ASP A 49 4.01 -2.44 15.47
N LEU A 50 3.17 -2.05 14.51
CA LEU A 50 2.53 -2.97 13.57
C LEU A 50 3.59 -3.69 12.71
N PHE A 51 4.54 -2.98 12.10
CA PHE A 51 5.52 -3.56 11.19
C PHE A 51 6.46 -4.55 11.88
N VAL A 52 6.88 -4.25 13.11
CA VAL A 52 7.74 -5.13 13.89
C VAL A 52 6.98 -6.37 14.38
N ALA A 53 5.69 -6.25 14.68
CA ALA A 53 4.86 -7.34 15.20
C ALA A 53 4.20 -8.23 14.11
N SER A 54 4.33 -7.89 12.82
CA SER A 54 3.57 -8.51 11.73
C SER A 54 4.45 -9.10 10.62
N SER A 55 3.83 -9.58 9.54
CA SER A 55 4.53 -10.05 8.34
C SER A 55 5.48 -8.98 7.76
N PRO A 56 6.63 -9.37 7.19
CA PRO A 56 7.54 -8.43 6.50
C PRO A 56 6.88 -7.66 5.34
N LEU A 57 5.77 -8.17 4.78
CA LEU A 57 5.02 -7.49 3.73
C LEU A 57 4.00 -6.46 4.27
N MET A 58 3.88 -6.30 5.58
CA MET A 58 2.93 -5.37 6.20
C MET A 58 3.01 -3.93 5.67
N PRO A 59 4.20 -3.34 5.42
CA PRO A 59 4.30 -2.03 4.78
C PRO A 59 3.61 -1.95 3.41
N VAL A 60 3.59 -3.04 2.63
CA VAL A 60 2.91 -3.10 1.33
C VAL A 60 1.38 -3.10 1.49
N TYR A 61 0.86 -3.82 2.49
CA TYR A 61 -0.57 -3.78 2.81
C TYR A 61 -1.00 -2.41 3.35
N VAL A 62 -0.15 -1.75 4.15
CA VAL A 62 -0.40 -0.38 4.60
C VAL A 62 -0.42 0.58 3.42
N ALA A 63 0.56 0.54 2.52
CA ALA A 63 0.56 1.38 1.32
C ALA A 63 -0.72 1.17 0.49
N SER A 64 -1.12 -0.09 0.28
CA SER A 64 -2.35 -0.44 -0.44
C SER A 64 -3.61 0.08 0.28
N ALA A 65 -3.65 -0.03 1.61
CA ALA A 65 -4.76 0.46 2.42
C ALA A 65 -4.90 1.98 2.31
N ILE A 66 -3.79 2.73 2.35
CA ILE A 66 -3.80 4.19 2.16
C ILE A 66 -4.38 4.54 0.79
N THR A 67 -3.91 3.90 -0.28
CA THR A 67 -4.42 4.15 -1.64
C THR A 67 -5.92 3.83 -1.76
N LEU A 68 -6.38 2.73 -1.17
CA LEU A 68 -7.79 2.33 -1.20
C LEU A 68 -8.69 3.28 -0.39
N LEU A 69 -8.24 3.76 0.76
CA LEU A 69 -8.98 4.75 1.55
C LEU A 69 -9.08 6.10 0.82
N ARG A 70 -8.08 6.44 0.00
CA ARG A 70 -8.05 7.64 -0.85
C ARG A 70 -8.70 7.45 -2.21
N ARG A 71 -9.35 6.31 -2.47
CA ARG A 71 -10.02 5.98 -3.74
C ARG A 71 -10.82 7.16 -4.33
N SER A 72 -11.69 7.76 -3.53
CA SER A 72 -12.59 8.83 -3.98
C SER A 72 -11.85 10.11 -4.38
N GLU A 73 -10.75 10.42 -3.70
CA GLU A 73 -9.88 11.55 -4.00
C GLU A 73 -9.13 11.29 -5.32
N ILE A 74 -8.53 10.12 -5.44
CA ILE A 74 -7.77 9.69 -6.62
C ILE A 74 -8.66 9.72 -7.88
N LEU A 75 -9.85 9.11 -7.84
CA LEU A 75 -10.75 9.05 -9.00
C LEU A 75 -11.31 10.41 -9.44
N ARG A 76 -11.28 11.42 -8.57
CA ARG A 76 -11.75 12.79 -8.85
C ARG A 76 -10.63 13.73 -9.29
N THR A 77 -9.38 13.31 -9.15
CA THR A 77 -8.22 14.11 -9.50
C THR A 77 -8.08 14.15 -11.03
N ASP A 78 -7.43 15.19 -11.55
CA ASP A 78 -7.08 15.21 -12.98
C ASP A 78 -5.84 14.31 -13.20
N PRO A 79 -5.83 13.41 -14.20
CA PRO A 79 -4.68 12.58 -14.52
C PRO A 79 -3.34 13.34 -14.60
N ASP A 80 -3.34 14.59 -15.07
CA ASP A 80 -2.13 15.41 -15.24
C ASP A 80 -1.46 15.78 -13.90
N ILE A 81 -2.24 15.90 -12.81
CA ILE A 81 -1.73 16.24 -11.47
C ILE A 81 -1.74 15.04 -10.50
N LEU A 82 -2.30 13.91 -10.92
CA LEU A 82 -2.48 12.73 -10.08
C LEU A 82 -1.17 12.21 -9.50
N HIS A 83 -0.08 12.25 -10.29
CA HIS A 83 1.24 11.81 -9.83
C HIS A 83 1.68 12.61 -8.59
N SER A 84 1.47 13.93 -8.57
CA SER A 84 1.86 14.76 -7.42
C SER A 84 1.00 14.46 -6.18
N LEU A 85 -0.26 14.11 -6.37
CA LEU A 85 -1.19 13.81 -5.28
C LEU A 85 -0.93 12.45 -4.64
N ILE A 86 -0.63 11.44 -5.46
CA ILE A 86 -0.52 10.04 -5.01
C ILE A 86 0.83 9.71 -4.38
N THR A 87 1.88 10.51 -4.64
CA THR A 87 3.22 10.30 -4.04
C THR A 87 3.33 10.75 -2.59
N HIS A 88 2.36 11.51 -2.08
CA HIS A 88 2.36 12.02 -0.71
C HIS A 88 1.33 11.31 0.14
N VAL A 89 1.68 11.01 1.39
CA VAL A 89 0.74 10.51 2.40
C VAL A 89 -0.01 11.70 3.00
N PRO A 90 -1.36 11.68 3.09
CA PRO A 90 -2.09 12.76 3.75
C PRO A 90 -1.74 12.89 5.24
N GLU A 91 -1.53 14.12 5.70
CA GLU A 91 -1.22 14.40 7.11
C GLU A 91 -2.38 14.06 8.06
N ASP A 92 -3.62 14.22 7.59
CA ASP A 92 -4.86 13.97 8.32
C ASP A 92 -5.27 12.49 8.36
N ILE A 93 -4.39 11.59 7.91
CA ILE A 93 -4.69 10.17 7.85
C ILE A 93 -5.05 9.58 9.22
N ASP A 94 -6.13 8.80 9.22
CA ASP A 94 -6.53 7.97 10.37
C ASP A 94 -5.73 6.67 10.36
N VAL A 95 -4.65 6.65 11.15
CA VAL A 95 -3.72 5.52 11.22
C VAL A 95 -4.39 4.25 11.73
N GLU A 96 -5.32 4.33 12.67
CA GLU A 96 -5.99 3.13 13.17
C GLU A 96 -6.88 2.51 12.09
N LEU A 97 -7.58 3.32 11.31
CA LEU A 97 -8.35 2.84 10.16
C LEU A 97 -7.44 2.21 9.09
N VAL A 98 -6.28 2.81 8.83
CA VAL A 98 -5.27 2.26 7.91
C VAL A 98 -4.78 0.90 8.40
N ILE A 99 -4.40 0.79 9.68
CA ILE A 99 -3.93 -0.46 10.30
C ILE A 99 -5.01 -1.55 10.18
N GLN A 100 -6.26 -1.23 10.54
CA GLN A 100 -7.37 -2.18 10.44
C GLN A 100 -7.61 -2.66 9.00
N THR A 101 -7.46 -1.75 8.04
CA THR A 101 -7.63 -2.06 6.61
C THR A 101 -6.48 -2.94 6.12
N ALA A 102 -5.24 -2.61 6.46
CA ALA A 102 -4.05 -3.39 6.11
C ALA A 102 -4.12 -4.82 6.65
N LEU A 103 -4.52 -5.00 7.91
CA LEU A 103 -4.71 -6.32 8.52
C LEU A 103 -5.82 -7.13 7.83
N LYS A 104 -6.88 -6.47 7.32
CA LYS A 104 -7.92 -7.15 6.53
C LYS A 104 -7.38 -7.59 5.16
N LEU A 105 -6.59 -6.74 4.51
CA LEU A 105 -5.96 -7.06 3.23
C LEU A 105 -5.00 -8.24 3.36
N GLU A 106 -4.15 -8.25 4.40
CA GLU A 106 -3.24 -9.36 4.67
C GLU A 106 -3.98 -10.69 4.85
N LYS A 107 -5.07 -10.69 5.63
CA LYS A 107 -5.90 -11.89 5.83
C LYS A 107 -6.54 -12.39 4.53
N ARG A 108 -6.95 -11.48 3.65
CA ARG A 108 -7.61 -11.80 2.38
C ARG A 108 -6.63 -12.25 1.31
N TYR A 109 -5.42 -11.69 1.31
CA TYR A 109 -4.36 -11.99 0.35
C TYR A 109 -3.08 -12.44 1.08
N PRO A 110 -3.05 -13.64 1.69
CA PRO A 110 -1.88 -14.08 2.45
C PRO A 110 -0.60 -14.06 1.62
N SER A 111 0.52 -13.64 2.23
CA SER A 111 1.85 -13.49 1.62
C SER A 111 2.28 -14.69 0.77
N LEU A 112 1.95 -15.91 1.22
CA LEU A 112 2.29 -17.16 0.54
C LEU A 112 1.51 -17.35 -0.78
N GLN A 113 0.28 -16.85 -0.86
CA GLN A 113 -0.52 -16.88 -2.08
C GLN A 113 -0.08 -15.79 -3.06
N LEU A 114 0.35 -14.63 -2.57
CA LEU A 114 0.93 -13.58 -3.41
C LEU A 114 2.28 -14.02 -4.01
N GLN A 115 3.16 -14.66 -3.23
CA GLN A 115 4.42 -15.26 -3.74
C GLN A 115 4.15 -16.39 -4.75
N LYS A 116 3.24 -17.32 -4.46
CA LYS A 116 2.88 -18.40 -5.39
C LYS A 116 2.28 -17.89 -6.70
N ARG A 117 1.64 -16.71 -6.69
CA ARG A 117 0.98 -16.12 -7.87
C ARG A 117 1.84 -15.09 -8.61
N SER A 118 2.88 -14.53 -7.98
CA SER A 118 3.84 -13.63 -8.64
C SER A 118 4.86 -14.36 -9.53
N GLY A 119 4.96 -15.69 -9.42
CA GLY A 119 5.85 -16.52 -10.22
C GLY A 119 7.32 -16.53 -9.76
N ILE A 120 7.65 -15.87 -8.65
CA ILE A 120 9.01 -15.79 -8.09
C ILE A 120 9.03 -16.56 -6.76
N TRP A 121 9.67 -17.72 -6.75
CA TRP A 121 9.86 -18.55 -5.55
C TRP A 121 11.09 -18.07 -4.76
N LEU A 122 10.93 -17.83 -3.44
CA LEU A 122 12.04 -17.44 -2.55
C LEU A 122 12.53 -18.57 -1.64
N HIS A 123 11.89 -19.75 -1.66
CA HIS A 123 12.35 -20.93 -0.93
C HIS A 123 12.45 -22.12 -1.88
N ASP A 124 13.62 -22.25 -2.51
CA ASP A 124 14.15 -23.51 -3.03
C ASP A 124 15.65 -23.54 -2.74
N GLU A 125 16.02 -23.55 -1.47
CA GLU A 125 17.32 -24.07 -1.02
C GLU A 125 17.13 -24.69 0.35
N LEU A 126 16.64 -25.94 0.39
CA LEU A 126 16.93 -26.95 1.42
C LEU A 126 16.40 -28.29 0.87
N GLY A 127 17.19 -28.87 -0.03
CA GLY A 127 17.09 -30.23 -0.54
C GLY A 127 18.48 -30.75 -0.84
#